data_AF-K1SRB5-F1
#
_entry.id   AF-K1SRB5-F1
#
_cell.length_a   1.000
_cell.length_b   1.000
_cell.length_c   1.000
_cell.angle_alpha   90.00
_cell.angle_beta   90.00
_cell.angle_gamma   90.00
#
_symmetry.space_group_name_H-M   'P 1'
#
loop_
_entity.id
_entity.type
_entity.pdbx_description
1 polymer ?
#
loop_
_entity_poly.entity_id
_entity_poly.type
_entity_poly.pdbx_seq_one_letter_code
_entity_poly.pdbx_strand_id
1 'polypeptide(L)'
;MRYKTILLLVLSAWGIMACQNYTDKIAVEIRQPVYPVLTLKEHNPVLCLRLIRNSGVAYQLEKINFTLDGTVRSGDVVSASLF
;
A
#
# COMPACT_ATOMS: atom_id res chain seq x y z
N MET A 1 46.81 9.51 -18.77
CA MET A 1 45.52 10.19 -19.02
C MET A 1 44.37 9.21 -19.24
N ARG A 2 44.46 8.27 -20.20
CA ARG A 2 43.35 7.36 -20.56
C ARG A 2 42.84 6.42 -19.44
N TYR A 3 43.70 5.93 -18.56
CA TYR A 3 43.26 5.00 -17.50
C TYR A 3 42.37 5.68 -16.43
N LYS A 4 42.66 6.95 -16.11
CA LYS A 4 41.84 7.74 -15.17
C LYS A 4 40.44 7.97 -15.72
N THR A 5 40.32 8.22 -17.02
CA THR A 5 39.02 8.39 -17.70
C THR A 5 38.23 7.09 -17.74
N ILE A 6 38.87 5.96 -17.99
CA ILE A 6 38.20 4.64 -17.98
C ILE A 6 37.72 4.29 -16.57
N LEU A 7 38.54 4.53 -15.55
CA LEU A 7 38.17 4.30 -14.14
C LEU A 7 36.94 5.13 -13.75
N LEU A 8 36.90 6.40 -14.17
CA LEU A 8 35.79 7.30 -13.87
C LEU A 8 34.48 6.86 -14.55
N LEU A 9 34.58 6.27 -15.74
CA LEU A 9 33.45 5.76 -16.52
C LEU A 9 32.90 4.44 -15.93
N VAL A 10 33.78 3.58 -15.40
CA VAL A 10 33.37 2.37 -14.67
C VAL A 10 32.70 2.73 -13.33
N LEU A 11 33.23 3.71 -12.60
CA LEU A 11 32.60 4.18 -11.36
C LEU A 11 31.22 4.80 -11.59
N SER A 12 31.06 5.59 -12.66
CA SER A 12 29.76 6.19 -12.98
C SER A 12 28.74 5.14 -13.41
N ALA A 13 29.16 4.10 -14.15
CA ALA A 13 28.29 2.99 -14.54
C ALA A 13 27.77 2.17 -13.34
N TRP A 14 28.61 1.92 -12.33
CA TRP A 14 28.18 1.23 -11.11
C TRP A 14 27.22 2.08 -10.25
N GLY A 15 27.41 3.40 -10.21
CA GLY A 15 26.51 4.31 -9.50
C GLY A 15 25.07 4.29 -10.04
N ILE A 16 24.90 4.09 -11.36
CA ILE A 16 23.58 4.05 -12.00
C ILE A 16 22.84 2.73 -11.69
N MET A 17 23.56 1.61 -11.59
CA MET A 17 22.98 0.31 -11.25
C MET A 17 22.54 0.21 -9.78
N ALA A 18 23.28 0.84 -8.86
CA ALA A 18 22.92 0.87 -7.43
C ALA A 18 21.67 1.73 -7.14
N CYS A 19 21.30 2.63 -8.05
CA CYS A 19 20.14 3.52 -7.93
C CYS A 19 18.90 2.98 -8.69
N GLN A 20 18.88 1.69 -9.00
CA GLN A 20 17.63 1.06 -9.43
C GLN A 20 16.70 1.03 -8.22
N ASN A 21 15.68 1.89 -8.28
CA ASN A 21 14.69 2.09 -7.25
C ASN A 21 14.00 0.75 -6.97
N TYR A 22 14.41 0.05 -5.90
CA TYR A 22 13.72 -1.10 -5.33
C TYR A 22 12.42 -0.65 -4.67
N THR A 23 11.59 0.09 -5.40
CA THR A 23 10.20 0.27 -4.99
C THR A 23 9.47 -0.95 -5.52
N ASP A 24 9.56 -2.06 -4.78
CA ASP A 24 8.59 -3.13 -4.96
C ASP A 24 7.20 -2.51 -4.78
N LYS A 25 6.47 -2.36 -5.88
CA LYS A 25 5.15 -1.75 -5.87
C LYS A 25 4.17 -2.78 -5.33
N ILE A 26 3.67 -2.55 -4.12
CA ILE A 26 2.50 -3.25 -3.61
C ILE A 26 1.29 -2.62 -4.30
N ALA A 27 0.48 -3.44 -4.96
CA ALA A 27 -0.80 -3.00 -5.47
C ALA A 27 -1.88 -3.30 -4.42
N VAL A 28 -2.87 -2.43 -4.32
CA VAL A 28 -4.00 -2.60 -3.41
C VAL A 28 -5.27 -2.58 -4.24
N GLU A 29 -6.05 -3.65 -4.15
CA GLU A 29 -7.40 -3.70 -4.70
C GLU A 29 -8.39 -3.45 -3.56
N ILE A 30 -9.31 -2.51 -3.76
CA ILE A 30 -10.33 -2.11 -2.78
C ILE A 30 -11.69 -2.50 -3.35
N ARG A 31 -12.48 -3.25 -2.58
CA ARG A 31 -13.86 -3.59 -2.92
C ARG A 31 -14.80 -3.10 -1.83
N GLN A 32 -15.84 -2.38 -2.23
CA GLN A 32 -16.94 -1.99 -1.34
C GLN A 32 -18.15 -2.86 -1.65
N PRO A 33 -18.57 -3.74 -0.73
CA PRO A 33 -19.78 -4.52 -0.91
C PRO A 33 -21.02 -3.62 -0.85
N VAL A 34 -22.06 -3.97 -1.62
CA VAL A 34 -23.35 -3.24 -1.65
C VAL A 34 -24.33 -3.84 -0.62
N TYR A 35 -23.82 -4.49 0.42
CA TYR A 35 -24.66 -5.07 1.46
C TYR A 35 -25.17 -3.99 2.41
N PRO A 36 -26.42 -4.12 2.90
CA PRO A 36 -26.92 -3.21 3.91
C PRO A 36 -26.11 -3.34 5.21
N VAL A 37 -25.87 -2.20 5.86
CA VAL A 37 -25.33 -2.15 7.22
C VAL A 37 -26.50 -2.37 8.19
N LEU A 38 -26.43 -3.45 8.97
CA LEU A 38 -27.47 -3.82 9.92
C LEU A 38 -27.07 -3.39 11.34
N THR A 39 -27.89 -2.55 11.97
CA THR A 39 -27.59 -1.94 13.29
C THR A 39 -27.51 -2.93 14.45
N LEU A 40 -28.15 -4.10 14.31
CA LEU A 40 -28.13 -5.17 15.32
C LEU A 40 -27.08 -6.24 15.05
N LYS A 41 -26.26 -6.05 14.00
CA LYS A 41 -25.20 -6.98 13.66
C LYS A 41 -23.88 -6.46 14.23
N GLU A 42 -23.19 -7.33 14.93
CA GLU A 42 -21.90 -7.01 15.57
C GLU A 42 -20.85 -6.52 14.54
N HIS A 43 -20.79 -7.17 13.37
CA HIS A 43 -19.87 -6.81 12.30
C HIS A 43 -20.57 -6.70 10.95
N ASN A 44 -20.38 -5.56 10.27
CA ASN A 44 -20.85 -5.33 8.91
C ASN A 44 -19.64 -5.17 7.99
N PRO A 45 -19.46 -6.03 6.97
CA PRO A 45 -18.37 -5.88 6.02
C PRO A 45 -18.63 -4.64 5.16
N VAL A 46 -17.84 -3.58 5.34
CA VAL A 46 -17.98 -2.31 4.62
C VAL A 46 -16.87 -2.07 3.59
N LEU A 47 -15.75 -2.78 3.73
CA LEU A 47 -14.59 -2.68 2.84
C LEU A 47 -13.84 -4.00 2.83
N CYS A 48 -13.40 -4.43 1.66
CA CYS A 48 -12.45 -5.53 1.50
C CYS A 48 -11.19 -4.99 0.84
N LEU A 49 -10.05 -5.18 1.51
CA LEU A 49 -8.73 -4.80 1.03
C LEU A 49 -7.97 -6.05 0.62
N ARG A 50 -7.47 -6.07 -0.62
CA ARG A 50 -6.61 -7.12 -1.11
C ARG A 50 -5.24 -6.54 -1.46
N LEU A 51 -4.25 -6.90 -0.66
CA LEU A 51 -2.85 -6.57 -0.91
C LEU A 51 -2.29 -7.56 -1.94
N ILE A 52 -1.81 -7.03 -3.06
CA ILE A 52 -1.24 -7.80 -4.16
C ILE A 52 0.26 -7.52 -4.18
N ARG A 53 1.03 -8.57 -3.92
CA ARG A 53 2.49 -8.55 -3.97
C ARG A 53 2.98 -9.09 -5.32
N ASN A 54 3.86 -8.35 -5.96
CA ASN A 54 4.55 -8.80 -7.17
C ASN A 54 5.94 -9.39 -6.90
N SER A 55 6.39 -9.44 -5.64
CA SER A 55 7.70 -9.98 -5.26
C SER A 55 7.61 -11.09 -4.20
N GLY A 56 8.71 -11.87 -4.09
CA GLY A 56 8.90 -12.94 -3.11
C GLY A 56 9.20 -12.46 -1.68
N VAL A 57 9.31 -11.15 -1.46
CA VAL A 57 9.63 -10.56 -0.15
C VAL A 57 8.38 -10.45 0.73
N ALA A 58 8.54 -10.67 2.04
CA ALA A 58 7.46 -10.49 3.01
C ALA A 58 7.19 -9.00 3.28
N TYR A 59 5.93 -8.63 3.47
CA TYR A 59 5.52 -7.28 3.84
C TYR A 59 4.74 -7.30 5.15
N GLN A 60 4.89 -6.24 5.93
CA GLN A 60 4.08 -5.97 7.11
C GLN A 60 3.19 -4.76 6.85
N LEU A 61 1.90 -4.90 7.13
CA LEU A 61 0.97 -3.78 7.11
C LEU A 61 1.07 -3.05 8.45
N GLU A 62 1.57 -1.82 8.44
CA GLU A 62 1.73 -1.02 9.67
C GLU A 62 0.52 -0.14 9.97
N LYS A 63 -0.06 0.48 8.93
CA LYS A 63 -1.12 1.48 9.11
C LYS A 63 -2.10 1.47 7.92
N ILE A 64 -3.39 1.59 8.24
CA ILE A 64 -4.43 1.96 7.29
C ILE A 64 -5.14 3.20 7.82
N ASN A 65 -5.32 4.20 6.96
CA ASN A 65 -6.15 5.36 7.26
C ASN A 65 -7.47 5.22 6.52
N PHE A 66 -8.59 5.40 7.24
CA PHE A 66 -9.92 5.45 6.66
C PHE A 66 -10.48 6.85 6.81
N THR A 67 -11.26 7.28 5.82
CA THR A 67 -12.02 8.53 5.85
C THR A 67 -13.47 8.19 5.62
N LEU A 68 -14.33 8.65 6.52
CA LEU A 68 -15.78 8.65 6.29
C LEU A 68 -16.09 9.90 5.47
N ASP A 69 -16.73 9.73 4.32
CA ASP A 69 -17.07 10.80 3.38
C ASP A 69 -18.58 10.83 3.09
N GLY A 70 -19.07 11.97 2.60
CA GLY A 70 -20.49 12.21 2.31
C GLY A 70 -21.30 12.70 3.51
N THR A 71 -22.56 12.28 3.61
CA THR A 71 -23.52 12.76 4.62
C THR A 71 -23.48 11.97 5.92
N VAL A 72 -22.36 11.29 6.21
CA VAL A 72 -22.24 10.43 7.38
C VAL A 72 -22.21 11.27 8.65
N ARG A 73 -23.08 10.94 9.62
CA ARG A 73 -22.99 11.48 10.97
C ARG A 73 -22.07 10.58 11.80
N SER A 74 -21.00 11.14 12.33
CA SER A 74 -19.99 10.39 13.11
C SER A 74 -20.59 9.67 14.32
N GLY A 75 -21.66 10.20 14.92
CA GLY A 75 -22.37 9.56 16.03
C GLY A 75 -23.11 8.26 15.67
N ASP A 76 -23.33 7.98 14.38
CA ASP A 76 -24.01 6.76 13.93
C ASP A 76 -23.04 5.57 13.76
N VAL A 77 -21.73 5.82 13.85
CA VAL A 77 -20.67 4.81 13.74
C VAL A 77 -20.04 4.57 15.10
N VAL A 78 -20.24 3.38 15.66
CA VAL A 78 -19.69 3.02 16.97
C VAL A 78 -18.21 2.67 16.90
N SER A 79 -17.81 1.88 15.89
CA SER A 79 -16.42 1.45 15.71
C SER A 79 -16.15 1.03 14.27
N ALA A 80 -14.87 0.98 13.92
CA ALA A 80 -14.35 0.36 12.71
C ALA A 80 -13.20 -0.57 13.11
N SER A 81 -13.15 -1.77 12.52
CA SER A 81 -12.18 -2.79 12.88
C SER A 81 -11.64 -3.48 11.63
N LEU A 82 -10.38 -3.91 11.70
CA LEU A 82 -9.72 -4.71 10.68
C LEU A 82 -9.72 -6.17 11.16
N PHE A 83 -10.09 -7.09 10.27
CA PHE A 83 -10.15 -8.53 10.50
C PHE A 83 -9.22 -9.26 9.54
#